data_AF-A0A7J5EBJ7-F1
#
_entry.id   AF-A0A7J5EBJ7-F1
#
_cell.length_a   1.000
_cell.length_b   1.000
_cell.length_c   1.000
_cell.angle_alpha   90.00
_cell.angle_beta   90.00
_cell.angle_gamma   90.00
#
_symmetry.space_group_name_H-M   'P 1'
#
loop_
_entity.id
_entity.type
_entity.pdbx_description
1 polymer ?
#
loop_
_entity_poly.entity_id
_entity_poly.type
_entity_poly.pdbx_seq_one_letter_code
_entity_poly.pdbx_strand_id
1 'polypeptide(L)'
;MMKKLILVLFCFVINSSAQTLPDIFELGGTSLRKNNDNNPAGNSIEDIVVVGDTIWLATGNGLSRSIDNGLTWKNYYNSETFGTEGIARVAYKNGIIYASTWHSEELFGRATPVGTGLKYSVDNGETWTSIPQPKDSVNHTTVTYGITQLEAIPINVLPDNYIRGLAVTDEAIWIACFGGGVRKSSDRGQTWQRVVLPPDNLDSISPSDTLNFRIDGNINLNHLGQSVTVSQDGTIWVGTSNGINKSTDGGISWTKITHDNRERSISGDFIIKMRYNDYDNAIWATTWKGKSETEYWSASVSFDGGENWQSFLPGTRPHDFAFLRRGNFASSETIIVTEDGVFRTNNNGNTWIAAPEIVDNITKVKIVSDDFRSVAVNQNESGNHIWIGSTNNGLAKITETGTEMWNGDWKVFLASEKLSDKGTAKAFPNPFAPSREKIKIQFSTNNSDAEVSIRIFDFGMNLVKTLLQNAPRTSAFDEYFEFWDGRNENGKVVPNGVYFYRIDIGNNEPLFGKIMVLN
;
A
#
# COMPACT_ATOMS: atom_id res chain seq x y z
N MET A 1 -62.21 -29.96 42.86
CA MET A 1 -61.79 -30.20 41.47
C MET A 1 -60.78 -29.11 41.11
N MET A 2 -59.48 -29.37 41.28
CA MET A 2 -58.37 -28.48 40.91
C MET A 2 -57.44 -29.32 40.04
N LYS A 3 -57.31 -28.99 38.75
CA LYS A 3 -56.32 -29.61 37.85
C LYS A 3 -55.15 -28.64 37.69
N LYS A 4 -53.99 -29.04 38.22
CA LYS A 4 -52.70 -28.37 37.97
C LYS A 4 -52.29 -28.66 36.53
N LEU A 5 -52.07 -27.62 35.74
CA LEU A 5 -51.50 -27.71 34.40
C LEU A 5 -49.99 -27.53 34.54
N ILE A 6 -49.21 -28.58 34.24
CA ILE A 6 -47.75 -28.52 34.15
C ILE A 6 -47.42 -28.11 32.71
N LEU A 7 -46.82 -26.93 32.54
CA LEU A 7 -46.29 -26.46 31.26
C LEU A 7 -44.83 -26.92 31.17
N VAL A 8 -44.55 -27.90 30.31
CA VAL A 8 -43.18 -28.33 29.98
C VAL A 8 -42.72 -27.52 28.77
N LEU A 9 -41.75 -26.64 28.99
CA LEU A 9 -41.11 -25.84 27.94
C LEU A 9 -39.99 -26.69 27.30
N PHE A 10 -40.19 -27.15 26.05
CA PHE A 10 -39.10 -27.75 25.26
C PHE A 10 -38.29 -26.63 24.61
N CYS A 11 -37.12 -26.31 25.15
CA CYS A 11 -36.13 -25.47 24.48
C CYS A 11 -35.45 -26.28 23.37
N PHE A 12 -35.81 -26.04 22.11
CA PHE A 12 -34.98 -26.41 20.98
C PHE A 12 -33.93 -25.31 20.77
N VAL A 13 -32.67 -25.59 21.13
CA VAL A 13 -31.52 -24.80 20.71
C VAL A 13 -31.24 -25.15 19.25
N ILE A 14 -31.72 -24.32 18.33
CA ILE A 14 -31.32 -24.40 16.93
C ILE A 14 -29.98 -23.67 16.83
N ASN A 15 -28.87 -24.41 16.87
CA ASN A 15 -27.59 -23.91 16.39
C ASN A 15 -27.70 -23.79 14.87
N SER A 16 -28.15 -22.64 14.38
CA SER A 16 -28.01 -22.27 12.98
C SER A 16 -26.60 -21.74 12.77
N SER A 17 -25.65 -22.64 12.53
CA SER A 17 -24.45 -22.28 11.78
C SER A 17 -24.90 -21.97 10.36
N ALA A 18 -25.06 -20.68 10.05
CA ALA A 18 -25.23 -20.27 8.67
C ALA A 18 -23.94 -20.64 7.92
N GLN A 19 -24.00 -21.66 7.08
CA GLN A 19 -23.06 -21.79 5.97
C GLN A 19 -23.22 -20.53 5.11
N THR A 20 -22.24 -19.64 5.16
CA THR A 20 -22.13 -18.55 4.20
C THR A 20 -21.86 -19.17 2.83
N LEU A 21 -22.88 -19.25 1.98
CA LEU A 21 -22.66 -19.30 0.53
C LEU A 21 -22.80 -17.87 0.00
N PRO A 22 -21.70 -17.30 -0.50
CA PRO A 22 -21.83 -16.60 -1.77
C PRO A 22 -20.60 -16.79 -2.64
N ASP A 23 -20.66 -17.71 -3.60
CA ASP A 23 -19.97 -17.50 -4.87
C ASP A 23 -21.03 -16.93 -5.83
N ILE A 24 -21.20 -15.61 -5.82
CA ILE A 24 -22.03 -14.96 -6.84
C ILE A 24 -21.24 -15.04 -8.14
N PHE A 25 -21.83 -15.68 -9.15
CA PHE A 25 -21.25 -15.76 -10.48
C PHE A 25 -22.00 -14.82 -11.41
N GLU A 26 -21.26 -14.06 -12.21
CA GLU A 26 -21.81 -13.32 -13.34
C GLU A 26 -21.50 -14.02 -14.66
N LEU A 27 -22.44 -13.88 -15.59
CA LEU A 27 -22.25 -14.26 -16.99
C LEU A 27 -21.40 -13.19 -17.67
N GLY A 28 -20.13 -13.49 -17.89
CA GLY A 28 -19.20 -12.65 -18.65
C GLY A 28 -18.70 -13.38 -19.89
N GLY A 29 -19.34 -13.16 -21.04
CA GLY A 29 -19.01 -13.86 -22.28
C GLY A 29 -19.50 -15.32 -22.28
N THR A 30 -18.63 -16.28 -22.64
CA THR A 30 -18.96 -17.71 -22.72
C THR A 30 -18.71 -18.50 -21.42
N SER A 31 -18.39 -17.85 -20.30
CA SER A 31 -18.11 -18.53 -19.03
C SER A 31 -18.66 -17.80 -17.80
N LEU A 32 -18.88 -18.58 -16.72
CA LEU A 32 -19.17 -18.07 -15.38
C LEU A 32 -17.90 -17.45 -14.80
N ARG A 33 -17.98 -16.22 -14.30
CA ARG A 33 -16.88 -15.58 -13.55
C ARG A 33 -17.30 -15.37 -12.11
N LYS A 34 -16.39 -15.64 -11.17
CA LYS A 34 -16.60 -15.39 -9.75
C LYS A 34 -16.59 -13.89 -9.48
N ASN A 35 -17.56 -13.37 -8.73
CA ASN A 35 -17.63 -11.93 -8.43
C ASN A 35 -16.75 -11.51 -7.25
N ASN A 36 -16.49 -12.41 -6.30
CA ASN A 36 -15.82 -12.09 -5.04
C ASN A 36 -14.78 -13.15 -4.68
N ASP A 37 -13.61 -12.72 -4.21
CA ASP A 37 -12.49 -13.52 -3.74
C ASP A 37 -12.28 -13.41 -2.23
N ASN A 38 -11.55 -14.37 -1.65
CA ASN A 38 -11.20 -14.35 -0.23
C ASN A 38 -9.98 -13.45 0.06
N ASN A 39 -9.25 -13.06 -0.99
CA ASN A 39 -8.01 -12.29 -0.92
C ASN A 39 -8.01 -11.17 -1.97
N PRO A 40 -7.26 -10.08 -1.73
CA PRO A 40 -7.01 -9.07 -2.74
C PRO A 40 -6.13 -9.60 -3.88
N ALA A 41 -6.04 -8.83 -4.96
CA ALA A 41 -5.39 -9.23 -6.20
C ALA A 41 -3.86 -9.37 -6.12
N GLY A 42 -3.21 -8.67 -5.18
CA GLY A 42 -1.75 -8.58 -5.12
C GLY A 42 -1.20 -8.62 -3.70
N ASN A 43 0.08 -9.02 -3.59
CA ASN A 43 0.82 -9.07 -2.32
C ASN A 43 1.68 -7.84 -2.04
N SER A 44 1.78 -6.93 -3.00
CA SER A 44 2.42 -5.62 -2.82
C SER A 44 1.32 -4.58 -2.64
N ILE A 45 1.20 -4.00 -1.44
CA ILE A 45 0.10 -3.09 -1.10
C ILE A 45 0.62 -1.66 -1.10
N GLU A 46 0.29 -0.94 -2.17
CA GLU A 46 0.85 0.36 -2.55
C GLU A 46 0.21 1.55 -1.82
N ASP A 47 -1.09 1.45 -1.55
CA ASP A 47 -1.89 2.47 -0.87
C ASP A 47 -3.21 1.85 -0.39
N ILE A 48 -3.75 2.37 0.71
CA ILE A 48 -5.01 1.89 1.30
C ILE A 48 -5.91 3.09 1.54
N VAL A 49 -7.16 3.01 1.08
CA VAL A 49 -8.22 3.97 1.39
C VAL A 49 -9.39 3.23 2.02
N VAL A 50 -9.90 3.77 3.12
CA VAL A 50 -11.02 3.19 3.86
C VAL A 50 -12.15 4.20 3.97
N VAL A 51 -13.38 3.73 3.75
CA VAL A 51 -14.61 4.52 3.81
C VAL A 51 -15.69 3.68 4.49
N GLY A 52 -15.87 3.88 5.79
CA GLY A 52 -16.69 2.98 6.62
C GLY A 52 -16.12 1.55 6.58
N ASP A 53 -16.93 0.60 6.12
CA ASP A 53 -16.53 -0.81 5.92
C ASP A 53 -15.98 -1.09 4.52
N THR A 54 -15.95 -0.09 3.62
CA THR A 54 -15.38 -0.24 2.28
C THR A 54 -13.87 0.00 2.32
N ILE A 55 -13.12 -0.98 1.82
CA ILE A 55 -11.65 -0.96 1.77
C ILE A 55 -11.22 -1.01 0.31
N TRP A 56 -10.42 -0.04 -0.10
CA TRP A 56 -9.79 0.02 -1.42
C TRP A 56 -8.29 -0.19 -1.28
N LEU A 57 -7.75 -1.13 -2.05
CA LEU A 57 -6.33 -1.42 -2.07
C LEU A 57 -5.76 -1.15 -3.46
N ALA A 58 -4.79 -0.25 -3.49
CA ALA A 58 -3.86 -0.18 -4.60
C ALA A 58 -2.84 -1.32 -4.43
N THR A 59 -2.70 -2.17 -5.45
CA THR A 59 -1.69 -3.24 -5.43
C THR A 59 -0.85 -3.25 -6.70
N GLY A 60 0.32 -3.87 -6.63
CA GLY A 60 1.15 -4.13 -7.82
C GLY A 60 0.46 -4.98 -8.89
N ASN A 61 -0.59 -5.72 -8.52
CA ASN A 61 -1.41 -6.55 -9.41
C ASN A 61 -2.85 -6.03 -9.46
N GLY A 62 -3.04 -4.73 -9.62
CA GLY A 62 -4.35 -4.12 -9.85
C GLY A 62 -5.09 -3.66 -8.58
N LEU A 63 -6.31 -3.15 -8.78
CA LEU A 63 -7.17 -2.62 -7.72
C LEU A 63 -7.93 -3.76 -7.06
N SER A 64 -8.11 -3.69 -5.73
CA SER A 64 -9.00 -4.59 -4.98
C SER A 64 -9.96 -3.78 -4.12
N ARG A 65 -11.23 -4.22 -4.03
CA ARG A 65 -12.27 -3.59 -3.20
C ARG A 65 -12.92 -4.60 -2.29
N SER A 66 -13.03 -4.31 -1.01
CA SER A 66 -13.97 -4.98 -0.11
C SER A 66 -15.04 -3.99 0.32
N ILE A 67 -16.28 -4.46 0.50
CA ILE A 67 -17.40 -3.66 1.05
C ILE A 67 -17.88 -4.20 2.40
N ASP A 68 -17.21 -5.22 2.91
CA ASP A 68 -17.57 -5.99 4.10
C ASP A 68 -16.36 -6.11 5.05
N ASN A 69 -15.54 -5.05 5.09
CA ASN A 69 -14.40 -4.93 5.99
C ASN A 69 -13.36 -6.07 5.83
N GLY A 70 -13.19 -6.51 4.57
CA GLY A 70 -12.25 -7.52 4.07
C GLY A 70 -12.66 -8.96 4.26
N LEU A 71 -13.95 -9.24 4.46
CA LEU A 71 -14.43 -10.63 4.42
C LEU A 71 -14.38 -11.18 2.99
N THR A 72 -14.73 -10.35 2.00
CA THR A 72 -14.66 -10.68 0.58
C THR A 72 -14.11 -9.51 -0.26
N TRP A 73 -13.57 -9.82 -1.44
CA TRP A 73 -12.84 -8.91 -2.30
C TRP A 73 -13.30 -8.98 -3.76
N LYS A 74 -13.69 -7.84 -4.35
CA LYS A 74 -13.81 -7.68 -5.80
C LYS A 74 -12.46 -7.22 -6.35
N ASN A 75 -11.84 -8.05 -7.19
CA ASN A 75 -10.54 -7.79 -7.80
C ASN A 75 -10.72 -7.30 -9.24
N TYR A 76 -10.02 -6.23 -9.60
CA TYR A 76 -10.13 -5.61 -10.94
C TYR A 76 -9.00 -6.02 -11.89
N TYR A 77 -7.99 -6.74 -11.41
CA TYR A 77 -6.92 -7.28 -12.25
C TYR A 77 -7.48 -8.24 -13.31
N ASN A 78 -6.93 -8.19 -14.52
CA ASN A 78 -7.43 -8.89 -15.71
C ASN A 78 -8.87 -8.56 -16.13
N SER A 79 -9.49 -7.52 -15.55
CA SER A 79 -10.77 -7.02 -16.05
C SER A 79 -10.58 -6.27 -17.38
N GLU A 80 -11.66 -6.14 -18.16
CA GLU A 80 -11.64 -5.34 -19.40
C GLU A 80 -11.22 -3.89 -19.14
N THR A 81 -11.61 -3.33 -17.99
CA THR A 81 -11.32 -1.94 -17.64
C THR A 81 -9.88 -1.72 -17.22
N PHE A 82 -9.29 -2.61 -16.43
CA PHE A 82 -7.96 -2.40 -15.82
C PHE A 82 -6.85 -3.21 -16.46
N GLY A 83 -7.16 -4.24 -17.25
CA GLY A 83 -6.15 -5.12 -17.85
C GLY A 83 -5.19 -5.66 -16.79
N THR A 84 -3.89 -5.56 -17.05
CA THR A 84 -2.82 -5.99 -16.16
C THR A 84 -2.10 -4.82 -15.47
N GLU A 85 -2.73 -3.65 -15.38
CA GLU A 85 -2.12 -2.47 -14.76
C GLU A 85 -1.97 -2.66 -13.24
N GLY A 86 -0.82 -2.23 -12.71
CA GLY A 86 -0.65 -1.98 -11.27
C GLY A 86 -1.33 -0.67 -10.86
N ILE A 87 -1.64 -0.53 -9.58
CA ILE A 87 -2.22 0.70 -9.02
C ILE A 87 -1.21 1.34 -8.08
N ALA A 88 -0.89 2.61 -8.30
CA ALA A 88 0.07 3.32 -7.46
C ALA A 88 -0.60 4.05 -6.29
N ARG A 89 -1.75 4.70 -6.53
CA ARG A 89 -2.47 5.49 -5.53
C ARG A 89 -3.98 5.34 -5.69
N VAL A 90 -4.67 5.46 -4.57
CA VAL A 90 -6.12 5.57 -4.51
C VAL A 90 -6.51 6.82 -3.74
N ALA A 91 -7.59 7.47 -4.15
CA ALA A 91 -8.16 8.61 -3.43
C ALA A 91 -9.67 8.55 -3.47
N TYR A 92 -10.32 8.89 -2.36
CA TYR A 92 -11.77 8.94 -2.27
C TYR A 92 -12.22 10.31 -1.78
N LYS A 93 -13.21 10.90 -2.46
CA LYS A 93 -13.84 12.15 -2.05
C LYS A 93 -15.28 12.19 -2.56
N ASN A 94 -16.23 12.50 -1.67
CA ASN A 94 -17.64 12.74 -1.99
C ASN A 94 -18.30 11.64 -2.87
N GLY A 95 -18.06 10.36 -2.56
CA GLY A 95 -18.65 9.24 -3.31
C GLY A 95 -17.87 8.84 -4.57
N ILE A 96 -16.78 9.55 -4.90
CA ILE A 96 -15.95 9.28 -6.07
C ILE A 96 -14.65 8.64 -5.64
N ILE A 97 -14.35 7.46 -6.19
CA ILE A 97 -13.07 6.77 -6.03
C ILE A 97 -12.22 7.02 -7.27
N TYR A 98 -10.94 7.32 -7.07
CA TYR A 98 -9.91 7.48 -8.09
C TYR A 98 -8.81 6.45 -7.87
N ALA A 99 -8.30 5.86 -8.94
CA ALA A 99 -7.19 4.92 -8.93
C ALA A 99 -6.19 5.30 -10.03
N SER A 100 -4.91 5.45 -9.69
CA SER A 100 -3.84 5.69 -10.67
C SER A 100 -3.21 4.41 -11.16
N THR A 101 -3.09 4.26 -12.48
CA THR A 101 -2.60 3.05 -13.13
C THR A 101 -1.19 3.21 -13.66
N TRP A 102 -0.41 2.14 -13.57
CA TRP A 102 0.97 2.08 -14.07
C TRP A 102 1.39 0.64 -14.41
N HIS A 103 2.43 0.50 -15.22
CA HIS A 103 3.14 -0.76 -15.43
C HIS A 103 4.61 -0.51 -15.74
N SER A 104 5.39 -1.58 -15.90
CA SER A 104 6.81 -1.51 -16.28
C SER A 104 6.97 -1.72 -17.79
N GLU A 105 7.65 -0.80 -18.47
CA GLU A 105 8.05 -0.92 -19.87
C GLU A 105 9.58 -1.00 -19.99
N GLU A 106 10.08 -1.73 -20.98
CA GLU A 106 11.51 -1.72 -21.30
C GLU A 106 11.86 -0.47 -22.11
N LEU A 107 12.44 0.53 -21.45
CA LEU A 107 12.89 1.77 -22.07
C LEU A 107 14.40 1.89 -21.87
N PHE A 108 15.14 2.10 -22.96
CA PHE A 108 16.61 2.24 -22.94
C PHE A 108 17.34 1.05 -22.30
N GLY A 109 16.84 -0.18 -22.51
CA GLY A 109 17.44 -1.41 -21.99
C GLY A 109 17.27 -1.62 -20.48
N ARG A 110 16.34 -0.88 -19.84
CA ARG A 110 15.97 -1.06 -18.44
C ARG A 110 14.45 -1.08 -18.25
N ALA A 111 13.99 -1.88 -17.31
CA ALA A 111 12.62 -1.85 -16.82
C ALA A 111 12.35 -0.48 -16.18
N THR A 112 11.39 0.27 -16.72
CA THR A 112 11.05 1.63 -16.35
C THR A 112 9.55 1.71 -16.04
N PRO A 113 9.13 2.22 -14.87
CA PRO A 113 7.72 2.39 -14.58
C PRO A 113 7.13 3.55 -15.39
N VAL A 114 5.98 3.30 -16.01
CA VAL A 114 5.24 4.25 -16.83
C VAL A 114 3.81 4.39 -16.32
N GLY A 115 3.30 5.62 -16.28
CA GLY A 115 1.92 5.90 -15.89
C GLY A 115 0.98 5.78 -17.08
N THR A 116 -0.14 5.10 -16.90
CA THR A 116 -1.20 4.99 -17.91
C THR A 116 -2.39 5.91 -17.63
N GLY A 117 -2.43 6.53 -16.45
CA GLY A 117 -3.32 7.63 -16.11
C GLY A 117 -4.11 7.40 -14.83
N LEU A 118 -5.34 7.92 -14.81
CA LEU A 118 -6.30 7.74 -13.72
C LEU A 118 -7.54 7.02 -14.23
N LYS A 119 -8.19 6.28 -13.35
CA LYS A 119 -9.56 5.81 -13.53
C LYS A 119 -10.38 6.32 -12.37
N TYR A 120 -11.61 6.74 -12.61
CA TYR A 120 -12.54 7.11 -11.53
C TYR A 120 -13.89 6.43 -11.67
N SER A 121 -14.53 6.21 -10.54
CA SER A 121 -15.88 5.65 -10.45
C SER A 121 -16.74 6.50 -9.51
N VAL A 122 -18.01 6.67 -9.89
CA VAL A 122 -19.04 7.42 -9.15
C VAL A 122 -20.13 6.50 -8.59
N ASP A 123 -20.01 5.19 -8.82
CA ASP A 123 -20.97 4.15 -8.46
C ASP A 123 -20.30 3.08 -7.60
N ASN A 124 -19.41 3.51 -6.70
CA ASN A 124 -18.65 2.67 -5.79
C ASN A 124 -17.75 1.63 -6.47
N GLY A 125 -17.43 1.74 -7.75
CA GLY A 125 -16.55 0.82 -8.48
C GLY A 125 -17.23 -0.13 -9.45
N GLU A 126 -18.53 0.03 -9.69
CA GLU A 126 -19.22 -0.82 -10.66
C GLU A 126 -18.84 -0.46 -12.10
N THR A 127 -18.74 0.85 -12.40
CA THR A 127 -18.26 1.35 -13.68
C THR A 127 -17.15 2.38 -13.52
N TRP A 128 -16.31 2.51 -14.54
CA TRP A 128 -15.09 3.34 -14.48
C TRP A 128 -14.93 4.19 -15.73
N THR A 129 -14.55 5.45 -15.53
CA THR A 129 -14.12 6.36 -16.59
C THR A 129 -12.60 6.49 -16.56
N SER A 130 -11.94 6.36 -17.72
CA SER A 130 -10.48 6.48 -17.84
C SER A 130 -10.07 7.89 -18.24
N ILE A 131 -9.03 8.40 -17.58
CA ILE A 131 -8.35 9.66 -17.85
C ILE A 131 -6.91 9.33 -18.24
N PRO A 132 -6.44 9.71 -19.43
CA PRO A 132 -5.08 9.39 -19.86
C PRO A 132 -4.03 10.09 -18.99
N GLN A 133 -2.84 9.48 -18.87
CA GLN A 133 -1.70 10.12 -18.22
C GLN A 133 -1.42 11.50 -18.85
N PRO A 134 -1.37 12.60 -18.07
CA PRO A 134 -1.10 13.92 -18.61
C PRO A 134 0.30 13.99 -19.23
N LYS A 135 0.34 14.49 -20.46
CA LYS A 135 1.54 14.70 -21.27
C LYS A 135 1.45 16.07 -21.90
N ASP A 136 2.59 16.72 -22.08
CA ASP A 136 2.67 17.97 -22.83
C ASP A 136 2.93 17.71 -24.31
N SER A 137 2.48 18.65 -25.14
CA SER A 137 2.96 18.76 -26.52
C SER A 137 4.45 19.10 -26.53
N VAL A 138 5.17 18.62 -27.56
CA VAL A 138 6.59 18.96 -27.80
C VAL A 138 6.86 20.46 -27.88
N ASN A 139 5.84 21.26 -28.23
CA ASN A 139 5.95 22.71 -28.35
C ASN A 139 5.59 23.46 -27.05
N HIS A 140 5.20 22.75 -25.99
CA HIS A 140 4.85 23.36 -24.71
C HIS A 140 6.13 23.64 -23.90
N THR A 141 6.89 24.63 -24.35
CA THR A 141 8.21 24.99 -23.80
C THR A 141 8.16 26.16 -22.82
N THR A 142 6.98 26.72 -22.54
CA THR A 142 6.81 27.83 -21.59
C THR A 142 5.56 27.65 -20.73
N VAL A 143 5.59 28.20 -19.51
CA VAL A 143 4.46 28.26 -18.57
C VAL A 143 4.32 29.70 -18.08
N THR A 144 3.09 30.21 -18.05
CA THR A 144 2.80 31.53 -17.47
C THR A 144 2.52 31.38 -15.99
N TYR A 145 3.22 32.16 -15.16
CA TYR A 145 3.01 32.25 -13.73
C TYR A 145 2.94 33.70 -13.30
N GLY A 146 1.72 34.18 -13.07
CA GLY A 146 1.47 35.59 -12.76
C GLY A 146 1.97 36.52 -13.85
N ILE A 147 2.86 37.45 -13.49
CA ILE A 147 3.47 38.41 -14.42
C ILE A 147 4.66 37.85 -15.22
N THR A 148 5.07 36.61 -14.94
CA THR A 148 6.28 36.00 -15.52
C THR A 148 5.93 34.88 -16.51
N GLN A 149 6.70 34.78 -17.60
CA GLN A 149 6.72 33.62 -18.49
C GLN A 149 8.01 32.81 -18.25
N LEU A 150 7.87 31.58 -17.80
CA LEU A 150 8.98 30.69 -17.45
C LEU A 150 9.23 29.68 -18.57
N GLU A 151 10.50 29.35 -18.82
CA GLU A 151 10.85 28.22 -19.70
C GLU A 151 10.55 26.89 -18.98
N ALA A 152 10.11 25.90 -19.73
CA ALA A 152 9.75 24.59 -19.22
C ALA A 152 10.19 23.48 -20.19
N ILE A 153 10.67 22.36 -19.65
CA ILE A 153 10.91 21.16 -20.50
C ILE A 153 9.58 20.46 -20.76
N PRO A 154 9.20 20.21 -22.04
CA PRO A 154 8.01 19.42 -22.37
C PRO A 154 8.07 18.00 -21.81
N ILE A 155 6.99 17.53 -21.16
CA ILE A 155 6.90 16.17 -20.62
C ILE A 155 6.01 15.34 -21.54
N ASN A 156 6.58 14.82 -22.64
CA ASN A 156 5.82 14.08 -23.66
C ASN A 156 5.89 12.56 -23.50
N VAL A 157 7.02 11.99 -23.03
CA VAL A 157 7.21 10.54 -22.77
C VAL A 157 8.33 10.31 -21.73
N LEU A 158 8.24 10.92 -20.54
CA LEU A 158 9.30 10.70 -19.54
C LEU A 158 9.19 9.31 -18.88
N PRO A 159 10.31 8.57 -18.76
CA PRO A 159 10.50 7.57 -17.70
C PRO A 159 9.99 8.10 -16.35
N ASP A 160 9.40 7.24 -15.52
CA ASP A 160 8.94 7.62 -14.18
C ASP A 160 7.82 8.69 -14.14
N ASN A 161 7.06 8.86 -15.23
CA ASN A 161 5.87 9.74 -15.26
C ASN A 161 4.58 8.99 -14.87
N TYR A 162 4.60 8.29 -13.73
CA TYR A 162 3.39 7.74 -13.12
C TYR A 162 2.99 8.56 -11.88
N ILE A 163 1.73 8.45 -11.49
CA ILE A 163 1.15 9.25 -10.39
C ILE A 163 1.54 8.61 -9.05
N ARG A 164 2.49 9.26 -8.36
CA ARG A 164 3.04 8.86 -7.05
C ARG A 164 2.35 9.55 -5.88
N GLY A 165 1.68 10.67 -6.12
CA GLY A 165 0.80 11.34 -5.16
C GLY A 165 -0.53 11.68 -5.81
N LEU A 166 -1.62 11.51 -5.08
CA LEU A 166 -2.97 11.82 -5.54
C LEU A 166 -3.77 12.41 -4.38
N ALA A 167 -4.30 13.61 -4.57
CA ALA A 167 -5.20 14.25 -3.63
C ALA A 167 -6.35 14.92 -4.39
N VAL A 168 -7.52 15.00 -3.76
CA VAL A 168 -8.74 15.54 -4.38
C VAL A 168 -9.37 16.54 -3.42
N THR A 169 -9.54 17.77 -3.90
CA THR A 169 -10.34 18.80 -3.24
C THR A 169 -11.72 18.88 -3.90
N ASP A 170 -12.61 19.71 -3.35
CA ASP A 170 -13.90 19.97 -4.00
C ASP A 170 -13.73 20.74 -5.34
N GLU A 171 -12.57 21.36 -5.55
CA GLU A 171 -12.28 22.20 -6.73
C GLU A 171 -11.37 21.53 -7.77
N ALA A 172 -10.50 20.61 -7.35
CA ALA A 172 -9.46 20.08 -8.22
C ALA A 172 -8.94 18.69 -7.81
N ILE A 173 -8.47 17.96 -8.81
CA ILE A 173 -7.62 16.78 -8.66
C ILE A 173 -6.17 17.23 -8.74
N TRP A 174 -5.35 16.82 -7.78
CA TRP A 174 -3.92 17.08 -7.71
C TRP A 174 -3.15 15.78 -7.86
N ILE A 175 -2.14 15.80 -8.73
CA ILE A 175 -1.24 14.68 -8.93
C ILE A 175 0.21 15.12 -8.76
N ALA A 176 1.01 14.26 -8.15
CA ALA A 176 2.46 14.37 -8.12
C ALA A 176 3.07 13.20 -8.90
N CYS A 177 3.91 13.54 -9.88
CA CYS A 177 4.64 12.61 -10.71
C CYS A 177 6.13 12.97 -10.65
N PHE A 178 7.01 11.97 -10.66
CA PHE A 178 8.44 12.23 -10.54
C PHE A 178 8.96 13.03 -11.75
N GLY A 179 8.92 12.45 -12.95
CA GLY A 179 9.25 13.20 -14.17
C GLY A 179 8.16 14.20 -14.58
N GLY A 180 6.91 13.93 -14.22
CA GLY A 180 5.73 14.72 -14.59
C GLY A 180 5.56 16.05 -13.87
N GLY A 181 6.34 16.26 -12.81
CA GLY A 181 6.13 17.33 -11.84
C GLY A 181 4.78 17.21 -11.15
N VAL A 182 4.27 18.35 -10.66
CA VAL A 182 2.97 18.43 -10.01
C VAL A 182 1.98 19.06 -10.97
N ARG A 183 0.78 18.49 -11.05
CA ARG A 183 -0.29 18.99 -11.91
C ARG A 183 -1.61 19.05 -11.17
N LYS A 184 -2.46 19.97 -11.60
CA LYS A 184 -3.84 20.08 -11.12
C LYS A 184 -4.83 20.10 -12.28
N SER A 185 -6.02 19.58 -12.03
CA SER A 185 -7.15 19.61 -12.96
C SER A 185 -8.42 20.03 -12.24
N SER A 186 -9.10 21.06 -12.75
CA SER A 186 -10.36 21.59 -12.20
C SER A 186 -11.60 21.11 -12.96
N ASP A 187 -11.44 20.20 -13.92
CA ASP A 187 -12.50 19.70 -14.80
C ASP A 187 -12.56 18.16 -14.82
N ARG A 188 -12.18 17.54 -13.69
CA ARG A 188 -12.15 16.09 -13.45
C ARG A 188 -11.20 15.34 -14.40
N GLY A 189 -10.03 15.93 -14.65
CA GLY A 189 -8.95 15.31 -15.41
C GLY A 189 -9.06 15.46 -16.93
N GLN A 190 -10.01 16.25 -17.44
CA GLN A 190 -10.12 16.53 -18.88
C GLN A 190 -8.96 17.40 -19.36
N THR A 191 -8.60 18.41 -18.58
CA THR A 191 -7.41 19.25 -18.81
C THR A 191 -6.54 19.31 -17.56
N TRP A 192 -5.23 19.46 -17.78
CA TRP A 192 -4.23 19.50 -16.72
C TRP A 192 -3.35 20.73 -16.85
N GLN A 193 -3.15 21.41 -15.73
CA GLN A 193 -2.25 22.54 -15.59
C GLN A 193 -1.02 22.13 -14.79
N ARG A 194 0.16 22.57 -15.22
CA ARG A 194 1.38 22.44 -14.42
C ARG A 194 1.28 23.33 -13.19
N VAL A 195 1.69 22.81 -12.05
CA VAL A 195 1.88 23.58 -10.82
C VAL A 195 3.33 24.07 -10.82
N VAL A 196 3.51 25.38 -10.75
CA VAL A 196 4.84 25.98 -10.63
C VAL A 196 5.21 25.98 -9.16
N LEU A 197 6.32 25.33 -8.82
CA LEU A 197 6.90 25.31 -7.48
C LEU A 197 8.19 26.15 -7.47
N PRO A 198 8.68 26.60 -6.30
CA PRO A 198 9.97 27.26 -6.22
C PRO A 198 11.11 26.39 -6.80
N PRO A 199 12.09 26.95 -7.52
CA PRO A 199 13.33 26.23 -7.84
C PRO A 199 14.13 25.90 -6.57
N ASP A 200 15.19 25.10 -6.70
CA ASP A 200 15.96 24.61 -5.55
C ASP A 200 16.58 25.76 -4.73
N ASN A 201 16.86 26.91 -5.36
CA ASN A 201 17.48 28.08 -4.72
C ASN A 201 16.50 29.14 -4.18
N LEU A 202 15.18 28.92 -4.27
CA LEU A 202 14.17 29.83 -3.70
C LEU A 202 13.33 29.12 -2.66
N ASP A 203 13.04 29.82 -1.55
CA ASP A 203 12.19 29.34 -0.47
C ASP A 203 10.71 29.65 -0.67
N SER A 204 10.37 30.57 -1.57
CA SER A 204 8.98 30.90 -1.89
C SER A 204 8.86 31.50 -3.28
N ILE A 205 7.65 31.42 -3.84
CA ILE A 205 7.25 32.12 -5.06
C ILE A 205 5.81 32.61 -4.96
N SER A 206 5.53 33.72 -5.63
CA SER A 206 4.22 34.35 -5.80
C SER A 206 4.03 34.82 -7.25
N PRO A 207 2.79 34.90 -7.77
CA PRO A 207 2.50 35.45 -9.10
C PRO A 207 2.98 36.90 -9.32
N SER A 208 3.23 37.64 -8.24
CA SER A 208 3.77 39.01 -8.30
C SER A 208 5.29 39.08 -8.52
N ASP A 209 5.99 37.95 -8.41
CA ASP A 209 7.45 37.92 -8.42
C ASP A 209 7.98 37.97 -9.86
N THR A 210 9.10 38.67 -10.03
CA THR A 210 9.89 38.61 -11.26
C THR A 210 10.82 37.41 -11.17
N LEU A 211 10.41 36.29 -11.76
CA LEU A 211 11.12 35.02 -11.68
C LEU A 211 11.94 34.76 -12.94
N ASN A 212 13.09 34.12 -12.80
CA ASN A 212 13.91 33.71 -13.94
C ASN A 212 14.56 32.36 -13.65
N PHE A 213 13.81 31.29 -13.90
CA PHE A 213 14.29 29.92 -13.81
C PHE A 213 13.59 29.04 -14.83
N ARG A 214 14.15 27.86 -15.05
CA ARG A 214 13.58 26.84 -15.93
C ARG A 214 12.90 25.75 -15.11
N ILE A 215 11.66 25.42 -15.49
CA ILE A 215 10.91 24.30 -14.93
C ILE A 215 11.45 23.00 -15.53
N ASP A 216 12.44 22.43 -14.84
CA ASP A 216 13.17 21.24 -15.23
C ASP A 216 13.64 20.44 -14.01
N GLY A 217 13.17 19.20 -13.88
CA GLY A 217 13.51 18.30 -12.79
C GLY A 217 14.95 17.79 -12.81
N ASN A 218 15.66 17.91 -13.94
CA ASN A 218 17.08 17.52 -14.03
C ASN A 218 18.02 18.51 -13.35
N ILE A 219 17.58 19.76 -13.18
CA ILE A 219 18.36 20.83 -12.54
C ILE A 219 17.75 21.32 -11.23
N ASN A 220 16.41 21.20 -11.06
CA ASN A 220 15.69 21.58 -9.86
C ASN A 220 14.94 20.36 -9.33
N LEU A 221 15.47 19.73 -8.29
CA LEU A 221 14.85 18.58 -7.65
C LEU A 221 13.48 18.89 -7.04
N ASN A 222 13.19 20.15 -6.70
CA ASN A 222 11.88 20.55 -6.21
C ASN A 222 10.79 20.47 -7.30
N HIS A 223 11.17 20.34 -8.57
CA HIS A 223 10.22 20.07 -9.65
C HIS A 223 9.93 18.57 -9.86
N LEU A 224 10.57 17.68 -9.10
CA LEU A 224 10.32 16.24 -9.13
C LEU A 224 9.31 15.86 -8.04
N GLY A 225 8.04 15.74 -8.41
CA GLY A 225 6.95 15.47 -7.47
C GLY A 225 6.94 14.03 -6.95
N GLN A 226 6.64 13.85 -5.66
CA GLN A 226 6.58 12.54 -5.01
C GLN A 226 5.23 12.29 -4.35
N SER A 227 4.72 13.28 -3.63
CA SER A 227 3.49 13.16 -2.86
C SER A 227 2.70 14.47 -2.87
N VAL A 228 1.39 14.35 -2.66
CA VAL A 228 0.50 15.49 -2.42
C VAL A 228 -0.54 15.08 -1.40
N THR A 229 -0.84 15.96 -0.46
CA THR A 229 -1.93 15.82 0.50
C THR A 229 -2.61 17.15 0.73
N VAL A 230 -3.84 17.13 1.22
CA VAL A 230 -4.63 18.33 1.49
C VAL A 230 -5.13 18.24 2.93
N SER A 231 -4.87 19.30 3.70
CA SER A 231 -5.37 19.46 5.05
C SER A 231 -6.87 19.79 5.05
N GLN A 232 -7.54 19.59 6.19
CA GLN A 232 -8.97 19.86 6.31
C GLN A 232 -9.36 21.32 6.01
N ASP A 233 -8.46 22.25 6.29
CA ASP A 233 -8.62 23.69 6.04
C ASP A 233 -8.38 24.10 4.57
N GLY A 234 -8.08 23.13 3.69
CA GLY A 234 -7.78 23.39 2.28
C GLY A 234 -6.30 23.69 1.99
N THR A 235 -5.43 23.69 2.99
CA THR A 235 -3.98 23.82 2.76
C THR A 235 -3.47 22.65 1.93
N ILE A 236 -2.75 22.95 0.85
CA ILE A 236 -2.17 21.94 -0.05
C ILE A 236 -0.69 21.78 0.32
N TRP A 237 -0.30 20.52 0.52
CA TRP A 237 1.07 20.13 0.81
C TRP A 237 1.59 19.24 -0.32
N VAL A 238 2.72 19.61 -0.88
CA VAL A 238 3.37 18.91 -1.99
C VAL A 238 4.77 18.48 -1.57
N GLY A 239 5.01 17.17 -1.57
CA GLY A 239 6.31 16.60 -1.29
C GLY A 239 7.07 16.35 -2.60
N THR A 240 8.32 16.76 -2.64
CA THR A 240 9.17 16.67 -3.84
C THR A 240 10.46 15.93 -3.51
N SER A 241 11.43 15.98 -4.43
CA SER A 241 12.78 15.49 -4.17
C SER A 241 13.70 16.56 -3.55
N ASN A 242 13.16 17.74 -3.21
CA ASN A 242 13.86 18.82 -2.49
C ASN A 242 12.91 19.57 -1.53
N GLY A 243 12.23 18.80 -0.68
CA GLY A 243 11.47 19.31 0.45
C GLY A 243 9.96 19.31 0.27
N ILE A 244 9.29 19.99 1.20
CA ILE A 244 7.84 20.13 1.28
C ILE A 244 7.46 21.53 0.80
N ASN A 245 6.46 21.63 -0.06
CA ASN A 245 5.89 22.88 -0.53
C ASN A 245 4.49 23.03 0.05
N LYS A 246 4.22 24.19 0.66
CA LYS A 246 2.93 24.53 1.28
C LYS A 246 2.27 25.65 0.50
N SER A 247 0.97 25.51 0.27
CA SER A 247 0.11 26.59 -0.26
C SER A 247 -1.19 26.67 0.53
N THR A 248 -1.57 27.90 0.90
CA THR A 248 -2.82 28.21 1.62
C THR A 248 -3.81 29.00 0.75
N ASP A 249 -3.55 29.12 -0.55
CA ASP A 249 -4.31 29.95 -1.49
C ASP A 249 -4.74 29.19 -2.76
N GLY A 250 -4.97 27.88 -2.63
CA GLY A 250 -5.41 27.03 -3.76
C GLY A 250 -4.27 26.67 -4.73
N GLY A 251 -3.03 26.71 -4.27
CA GLY A 251 -1.83 26.44 -5.06
C GLY A 251 -1.46 27.57 -6.01
N ILE A 252 -1.75 28.81 -5.62
CA ILE A 252 -1.38 30.01 -6.37
C ILE A 252 0.03 30.45 -5.98
N SER A 253 0.34 30.54 -4.69
CA SER A 253 1.67 30.81 -4.14
C SER A 253 2.16 29.66 -3.27
N TRP A 254 3.49 29.56 -3.10
CA TRP A 254 4.12 28.44 -2.43
C TRP A 254 5.24 28.88 -1.51
N THR A 255 5.35 28.21 -0.36
CA THR A 255 6.50 28.28 0.54
C THR A 255 7.12 26.90 0.68
N LYS A 256 8.45 26.82 0.55
CA LYS A 256 9.25 25.60 0.59
C LYS A 256 9.86 25.39 1.97
N ILE A 257 9.90 24.14 2.39
CA ILE A 257 10.51 23.65 3.62
C ILE A 257 11.53 22.59 3.23
N THR A 258 12.80 22.86 3.51
CA THR A 258 13.93 21.96 3.31
C THR A 258 14.62 21.70 4.64
N HIS A 259 15.46 20.69 4.70
CA HIS A 259 16.25 20.31 5.86
C HIS A 259 17.02 21.47 6.52
N ASP A 260 17.43 22.48 5.75
CA ASP A 260 18.37 23.51 6.16
C ASP A 260 17.80 24.94 6.19
N ASN A 261 16.58 25.18 5.71
CA ASN A 261 16.03 26.54 5.61
C ASN A 261 15.24 27.00 6.85
N ARG A 262 15.27 26.24 7.95
CA ARG A 262 14.62 26.56 9.23
C ARG A 262 15.46 26.10 10.43
N GLU A 263 15.27 26.75 11.58
CA GLU A 263 15.94 26.38 12.83
C GLU A 263 15.52 24.97 13.31
N ARG A 264 14.21 24.66 13.21
CA ARG A 264 13.64 23.34 13.50
C ARG A 264 12.98 22.80 12.25
N SER A 265 13.78 22.16 11.40
CA SER A 265 13.31 21.67 10.10
C SER A 265 13.14 20.15 10.03
N ILE A 266 12.69 19.70 8.86
CA ILE A 266 12.56 18.29 8.48
C ILE A 266 13.92 17.57 8.47
N SER A 267 13.91 16.24 8.64
CA SER A 267 15.15 15.46 8.68
C SER A 267 15.82 15.26 7.33
N GLY A 268 15.05 15.32 6.24
CA GLY A 268 15.49 15.01 4.89
C GLY A 268 14.50 15.49 3.84
N ASP A 269 15.02 15.80 2.66
CA ASP A 269 14.34 16.53 1.60
C ASP A 269 13.56 15.66 0.62
N PHE A 270 13.72 14.33 0.65
CA PHE A 270 13.01 13.44 -0.25
C PHE A 270 11.68 13.03 0.38
N ILE A 271 10.54 13.50 -0.14
CA ILE A 271 9.27 13.40 0.59
C ILE A 271 8.34 12.33 0.00
N ILE A 272 8.39 11.11 0.53
CA ILE A 272 7.64 9.96 -0.02
C ILE A 272 6.12 10.06 0.17
N LYS A 273 5.67 10.50 1.34
CA LYS A 273 4.26 10.56 1.74
C LYS A 273 4.07 11.62 2.83
N MET A 274 2.90 12.22 2.84
CA MET A 274 2.44 13.09 3.92
C MET A 274 1.00 12.76 4.29
N ARG A 275 0.66 12.90 5.58
CA ARG A 275 -0.68 12.68 6.11
C ARG A 275 -1.00 13.75 7.14
N TYR A 276 -2.21 14.29 7.05
CA TYR A 276 -2.72 15.30 7.96
C TYR A 276 -3.56 14.63 9.06
N ASN A 277 -3.25 14.93 10.32
CA ASN A 277 -4.03 14.52 11.47
C ASN A 277 -4.97 15.66 11.85
N ASP A 278 -6.26 15.47 11.61
CA ASP A 278 -7.31 16.45 11.91
C ASP A 278 -7.64 16.54 13.42
N TYR A 279 -6.95 15.77 14.27
CA TYR A 279 -7.13 15.85 15.73
C TYR A 279 -6.45 17.07 16.33
N ASP A 280 -5.17 17.21 15.99
CA ASP A 280 -4.22 18.15 16.56
C ASP A 280 -3.68 19.09 15.47
N ASN A 281 -4.25 19.03 14.26
CA ASN A 281 -3.84 19.76 13.07
C ASN A 281 -2.39 19.46 12.64
N ALA A 282 -1.84 18.31 13.02
CA ALA A 282 -0.47 17.95 12.70
C ALA A 282 -0.31 17.50 11.24
N ILE A 283 0.78 17.91 10.61
CA ILE A 283 1.23 17.37 9.32
C ILE A 283 2.40 16.43 9.55
N TRP A 284 2.22 15.16 9.21
CA TRP A 284 3.26 14.14 9.27
C TRP A 284 3.84 13.91 7.88
N ALA A 285 5.15 13.77 7.79
CA ALA A 285 5.90 13.59 6.55
C ALA A 285 6.95 12.48 6.70
N THR A 286 7.04 11.62 5.70
CA THR A 286 8.17 10.68 5.57
C THR A 286 9.33 11.44 4.92
N THR A 287 10.34 11.77 5.71
CA THR A 287 11.44 12.67 5.31
C THR A 287 12.70 11.86 5.11
N TRP A 288 12.94 11.54 3.85
CA TRP A 288 14.01 10.68 3.42
C TRP A 288 15.26 11.50 3.10
N LYS A 289 16.44 10.96 3.39
CA LYS A 289 17.73 11.57 3.03
C LYS A 289 17.79 11.83 1.52
N GLY A 290 17.93 13.09 1.17
CA GLY A 290 18.15 13.62 -0.16
C GLY A 290 19.64 13.77 -0.45
N LYS A 291 20.05 14.99 -0.85
CA LYS A 291 21.41 15.25 -1.37
C LYS A 291 22.42 15.59 -0.28
N SER A 292 22.01 16.26 0.79
CA SER A 292 22.94 16.72 1.82
C SER A 292 23.43 15.55 2.68
N GLU A 293 24.70 15.62 3.10
CA GLU A 293 25.30 14.61 3.97
C GLU A 293 24.68 14.64 5.39
N THR A 294 24.15 15.79 5.82
CA THR A 294 23.54 16.00 7.15
C THR A 294 22.10 15.49 7.25
N GLU A 295 21.47 15.24 6.11
CA GLU A 295 20.13 14.66 6.05
C GLU A 295 20.13 13.18 6.50
N TYR A 296 19.01 12.75 7.08
CA TYR A 296 18.82 11.37 7.53
C TYR A 296 17.35 10.93 7.40
N TRP A 297 17.14 9.62 7.23
CA TRP A 297 15.80 9.02 7.18
C TRP A 297 15.10 9.20 8.52
N SER A 298 13.87 9.72 8.51
CA SER A 298 13.04 9.87 9.71
C SER A 298 11.58 10.10 9.33
N ALA A 299 10.70 10.03 10.33
CA ALA A 299 9.38 10.63 10.25
C ALA A 299 9.43 12.04 10.88
N SER A 300 9.13 13.08 10.12
CA SER A 300 9.00 14.43 10.65
C SER A 300 7.53 14.84 10.83
N VAL A 301 7.25 15.61 11.87
CA VAL A 301 5.92 16.17 12.16
C VAL A 301 6.01 17.65 12.49
N SER A 302 5.00 18.41 12.07
CA SER A 302 4.75 19.77 12.57
C SER A 302 3.34 19.88 13.14
N PHE A 303 3.23 20.56 14.29
CA PHE A 303 1.97 20.84 15.00
C PHE A 303 1.51 22.30 14.86
N ASP A 304 2.27 23.12 14.14
CA ASP A 304 2.07 24.57 14.02
C ASP A 304 2.00 25.02 12.55
N GLY A 305 1.49 24.13 11.70
CA GLY A 305 1.28 24.44 10.29
C GLY A 305 2.57 24.53 9.47
N GLY A 306 3.62 23.80 9.86
CA GLY A 306 4.88 23.69 9.12
C GLY A 306 5.96 24.69 9.52
N GLU A 307 5.76 25.46 10.59
CA GLU A 307 6.75 26.44 11.08
C GLU A 307 7.89 25.76 11.84
N ASN A 308 7.57 24.80 12.72
CA ASN A 308 8.53 23.99 13.44
C ASN A 308 8.28 22.51 13.24
N TRP A 309 9.37 21.76 13.05
CA TRP A 309 9.35 20.32 12.82
C TRP A 309 10.09 19.55 13.91
N GLN A 310 9.60 18.34 14.19
CA GLN A 310 10.20 17.36 15.09
C GLN A 310 10.37 16.05 14.34
N SER A 311 11.43 15.29 14.64
CA SER A 311 11.78 14.06 13.93
C SER A 311 11.78 12.85 14.86
N PHE A 312 11.25 11.72 14.39
CA PHE A 312 11.13 10.46 15.12
C PHE A 312 11.65 9.29 14.29
N LEU A 313 12.06 8.22 14.99
CA LEU A 313 12.63 7.00 14.37
C LEU A 313 13.84 7.32 13.46
N PRO A 314 14.89 7.99 13.97
CA PRO A 314 16.03 8.37 13.16
C PRO A 314 16.77 7.13 12.63
N GLY A 315 17.08 7.15 11.33
CA GLY A 315 17.79 6.07 10.63
C GLY A 315 16.88 5.07 9.92
N THR A 316 15.58 5.07 10.22
CA THR A 316 14.57 4.20 9.59
C THR A 316 13.87 4.94 8.44
N ARG A 317 13.57 4.24 7.34
CA ARG A 317 12.76 4.79 6.23
C ARG A 317 11.25 4.57 6.47
N PRO A 318 10.48 5.60 6.86
CA PRO A 318 9.02 5.49 6.92
C PRO A 318 8.38 5.59 5.53
N HIS A 319 7.21 4.97 5.36
CA HIS A 319 6.49 4.93 4.09
C HIS A 319 5.08 5.54 4.15
N ASP A 320 4.35 5.40 5.25
CA ASP A 320 3.00 5.95 5.41
C ASP A 320 2.61 6.12 6.90
N PHE A 321 1.54 6.86 7.14
CA PHE A 321 0.98 7.13 8.46
C PHE A 321 -0.53 6.87 8.49
N ALA A 322 -1.05 6.48 9.65
CA ALA A 322 -2.48 6.50 9.94
C ALA A 322 -2.76 6.99 11.36
N PHE A 323 -3.97 7.50 11.58
CA PHE A 323 -4.37 8.13 12.84
C PHE A 323 -5.62 7.47 13.41
N LEU A 324 -5.47 6.75 14.52
CA LEU A 324 -6.59 6.09 15.20
C LEU A 324 -7.18 6.98 16.28
N ARG A 325 -8.49 7.24 16.23
CA ARG A 325 -9.19 8.04 17.24
C ARG A 325 -9.62 7.18 18.43
N ARG A 326 -9.46 7.67 19.66
CA ARG A 326 -9.86 6.97 20.89
C ARG A 326 -10.81 7.81 21.73
N GLY A 327 -11.56 7.12 22.62
CA GLY A 327 -12.36 7.75 23.67
C GLY A 327 -13.36 8.80 23.16
N ASN A 328 -14.22 8.44 22.20
CA ASN A 328 -15.12 9.39 21.53
C ASN A 328 -14.37 10.59 20.91
N PHE A 329 -13.30 10.30 20.15
CA PHE A 329 -12.48 11.30 19.47
C PHE A 329 -11.70 12.26 20.40
N ALA A 330 -11.56 11.91 21.68
CA ALA A 330 -10.84 12.70 22.68
C ALA A 330 -9.31 12.55 22.62
N SER A 331 -8.79 11.58 21.87
CA SER A 331 -7.37 11.47 21.56
C SER A 331 -7.14 10.82 20.20
N SER A 332 -5.92 10.98 19.67
CA SER A 332 -5.45 10.36 18.43
C SER A 332 -4.13 9.64 18.69
N GLU A 333 -4.00 8.44 18.15
CA GLU A 333 -2.79 7.65 18.14
C GLU A 333 -2.21 7.64 16.73
N THR A 334 -0.89 7.75 16.60
CA THR A 334 -0.20 7.72 15.30
C THR A 334 0.41 6.35 15.08
N ILE A 335 0.16 5.77 13.91
CA ILE A 335 0.77 4.54 13.42
C ILE A 335 1.67 4.90 12.24
N ILE A 336 2.90 4.38 12.24
CA ILE A 336 3.88 4.55 11.18
C ILE A 336 4.26 3.17 10.65
N VAL A 337 4.22 3.00 9.34
CA VAL A 337 4.83 1.85 8.65
C VAL A 337 6.17 2.25 8.05
N THR A 338 7.16 1.37 8.19
CA THR A 338 8.54 1.61 7.76
C THR A 338 9.14 0.36 7.12
N GLU A 339 10.38 0.48 6.65
CA GLU A 339 11.17 -0.68 6.21
C GLU A 339 11.62 -1.64 7.34
N ASP A 340 11.48 -1.20 8.59
CA ASP A 340 11.96 -1.89 9.81
C ASP A 340 10.79 -2.35 10.72
N GLY A 341 9.55 -2.29 10.22
CA GLY A 341 8.36 -2.72 10.92
C GLY A 341 7.27 -1.66 11.01
N VAL A 342 6.36 -1.86 11.96
CA VAL A 342 5.23 -0.97 12.23
C VAL A 342 5.32 -0.47 13.67
N PHE A 343 5.21 0.85 13.85
CA PHE A 343 5.37 1.50 15.14
C PHE A 343 4.13 2.34 15.46
N ARG A 344 3.74 2.39 16.73
CA ARG A 344 2.59 3.16 17.19
C ARG A 344 2.91 3.97 18.44
N THR A 345 2.32 5.16 18.52
CA THR A 345 2.43 6.07 19.67
C THR A 345 1.05 6.64 20.04
N ASN A 346 0.84 6.87 21.34
CA ASN A 346 -0.33 7.56 21.89
C ASN A 346 0.07 8.80 22.70
N ASN A 347 1.34 9.22 22.62
CA ASN A 347 1.90 10.30 23.42
C ASN A 347 2.77 11.24 22.57
N ASN A 348 2.29 11.53 21.35
CA ASN A 348 2.90 12.46 20.39
C ASN A 348 4.38 12.12 20.08
N GLY A 349 4.69 10.82 19.96
CA GLY A 349 6.01 10.35 19.56
C GLY A 349 7.06 10.29 20.67
N ASN A 350 6.70 10.59 21.93
CA ASN A 350 7.61 10.44 23.06
C ASN A 350 8.06 8.98 23.26
N THR A 351 7.16 8.03 23.02
CA THR A 351 7.48 6.58 23.00
C THR A 351 6.79 5.90 21.83
N TRP A 352 7.47 4.90 21.26
CA TRP A 352 7.00 4.10 20.13
C TRP A 352 6.96 2.62 20.51
N ILE A 353 5.83 1.96 20.24
CA ILE A 353 5.64 0.53 20.48
C ILE A 353 5.58 -0.17 19.12
N ALA A 354 6.52 -1.08 18.88
CA ALA A 354 6.54 -1.91 17.69
C ALA A 354 5.37 -2.91 17.70
N ALA A 355 4.81 -3.20 16.53
CA ALA A 355 3.88 -4.30 16.36
C ALA A 355 4.57 -5.64 16.68
N PRO A 356 3.84 -6.62 17.25
CA PRO A 356 4.35 -7.97 17.44
C PRO A 356 4.51 -8.67 16.08
N GLU A 357 5.04 -9.91 16.11
CA GLU A 357 4.97 -10.78 14.93
C GLU A 357 3.52 -10.91 14.45
N ILE A 358 3.28 -10.58 13.19
CA ILE A 358 1.94 -10.61 12.59
C ILE A 358 1.62 -12.03 12.14
N VAL A 359 0.74 -12.68 12.91
CA VAL A 359 0.31 -14.07 12.67
C VAL A 359 -1.21 -14.13 12.68
N ASP A 360 -1.80 -14.60 11.58
CA ASP A 360 -3.24 -14.81 11.49
C ASP A 360 -3.74 -15.73 12.60
N ASN A 361 -4.73 -15.27 13.39
CA ASN A 361 -5.17 -15.96 14.59
C ASN A 361 -5.76 -17.34 14.29
N ILE A 362 -6.31 -17.55 13.10
CA ILE A 362 -6.99 -18.79 12.72
C ILE A 362 -6.03 -19.68 11.92
N THR A 363 -5.57 -19.19 10.76
CA THR A 363 -4.78 -19.97 9.79
C THR A 363 -3.31 -20.13 10.17
N LYS A 364 -2.83 -19.31 11.10
CA LYS A 364 -1.41 -19.22 11.52
C LYS A 364 -0.45 -18.77 10.43
N VAL A 365 -0.97 -18.31 9.29
CA VAL A 365 -0.19 -17.68 8.22
C VAL A 365 0.40 -16.38 8.75
N LYS A 366 1.65 -16.09 8.38
CA LYS A 366 2.41 -14.94 8.85
C LYS A 366 2.64 -13.91 7.76
N ILE A 367 2.79 -12.65 8.15
CA ILE A 367 3.56 -11.69 7.38
C ILE A 367 5.03 -11.88 7.78
N VAL A 368 5.86 -12.30 6.82
CA VAL A 368 7.29 -12.57 7.01
C VAL A 368 8.13 -11.50 6.31
N SER A 369 7.81 -10.25 6.61
CA SER A 369 8.47 -9.04 6.11
C SER A 369 8.45 -7.99 7.19
N ASP A 370 9.54 -7.24 7.33
CA ASP A 370 9.60 -6.02 8.14
C ASP A 370 9.37 -4.76 7.27
N ASP A 371 9.36 -4.93 5.94
CA ASP A 371 9.12 -3.85 4.97
C ASP A 371 7.61 -3.64 4.71
N PHE A 372 7.10 -2.53 5.24
CA PHE A 372 5.70 -2.12 5.15
C PHE A 372 5.55 -0.76 4.48
N ARG A 373 4.53 -0.65 3.62
CA ARG A 373 4.41 0.46 2.67
C ARG A 373 3.17 1.33 2.83
N SER A 374 2.10 0.77 3.36
CA SER A 374 0.82 1.49 3.49
C SER A 374 0.09 1.10 4.78
N VAL A 375 -0.65 2.05 5.34
CA VAL A 375 -1.45 1.82 6.54
C VAL A 375 -2.72 2.66 6.50
N ALA A 376 -3.82 2.09 6.98
CA ALA A 376 -5.08 2.79 7.14
C ALA A 376 -5.86 2.25 8.34
N VAL A 377 -6.78 3.07 8.86
CA VAL A 377 -7.62 2.69 10.00
C VAL A 377 -9.08 3.00 9.73
N ASN A 378 -9.95 2.06 10.08
CA ASN A 378 -11.39 2.29 10.16
C ASN A 378 -11.93 1.79 11.50
N GLN A 379 -13.02 2.38 11.95
CA GLN A 379 -13.67 2.06 13.22
C GLN A 379 -15.15 1.82 12.96
N ASN A 380 -15.68 0.72 13.49
CA ASN A 380 -17.10 0.39 13.41
C ASN A 380 -17.55 -0.29 14.72
N GLU A 381 -18.77 -0.83 14.74
CA GLU A 381 -19.32 -1.50 15.94
C GLU A 381 -18.51 -2.72 16.38
N SER A 382 -17.76 -3.35 15.48
CA SER A 382 -16.92 -4.52 15.78
C SER A 382 -15.54 -4.15 16.35
N GLY A 383 -15.17 -2.87 16.32
CA GLY A 383 -13.95 -2.36 16.96
C GLY A 383 -13.12 -1.46 16.05
N ASN A 384 -11.83 -1.40 16.36
CA ASN A 384 -10.83 -0.63 15.62
C ASN A 384 -10.09 -1.57 14.69
N HIS A 385 -10.08 -1.26 13.41
CA HIS A 385 -9.38 -2.06 12.40
C HIS A 385 -8.19 -1.27 11.89
N ILE A 386 -7.01 -1.89 11.97
CA ILE A 386 -5.77 -1.33 11.42
C ILE A 386 -5.34 -2.25 10.29
N TRP A 387 -5.30 -1.69 9.09
CA TRP A 387 -4.87 -2.33 7.85
C TRP A 387 -3.42 -1.98 7.58
N ILE A 388 -2.59 -3.00 7.39
CA ILE A 388 -1.15 -2.86 7.21
C ILE A 388 -0.76 -3.58 5.93
N GLY A 389 -0.29 -2.81 4.96
CA GLY A 389 0.16 -3.29 3.66
C GLY A 389 1.67 -3.50 3.62
N SER A 390 2.12 -4.71 3.29
CA SER A 390 3.54 -5.00 3.10
C SER A 390 3.98 -4.75 1.65
N THR A 391 5.30 -4.62 1.45
CA THR A 391 5.87 -4.40 0.12
C THR A 391 5.74 -5.62 -0.80
N ASN A 392 5.71 -6.85 -0.27
CA ASN A 392 5.66 -8.09 -1.07
C ASN A 392 5.08 -9.34 -0.36
N ASN A 393 4.54 -9.20 0.85
CA ASN A 393 4.05 -10.32 1.66
C ASN A 393 2.56 -10.17 2.03
N GLY A 394 1.78 -9.42 1.25
CA GLY A 394 0.34 -9.30 1.42
C GLY A 394 -0.09 -8.22 2.41
N LEU A 395 -1.34 -8.36 2.83
CA LEU A 395 -2.05 -7.43 3.70
C LEU A 395 -2.31 -8.10 5.05
N ALA A 396 -2.16 -7.33 6.11
CA ALA A 396 -2.62 -7.71 7.44
C ALA A 396 -3.71 -6.77 7.93
N LYS A 397 -4.58 -7.30 8.79
CA LYS A 397 -5.57 -6.54 9.53
C LYS A 397 -5.54 -7.00 10.97
N ILE A 398 -5.45 -6.07 11.92
CA ILE A 398 -5.77 -6.34 13.32
C ILE A 398 -7.13 -5.74 13.66
N THR A 399 -7.95 -6.46 14.42
CA THR A 399 -9.20 -5.96 15.00
C THR A 399 -9.05 -5.84 16.52
N GLU A 400 -9.00 -4.61 17.02
CA GLU A 400 -8.87 -4.29 18.44
C GLU A 400 -10.23 -3.88 19.02
N THR A 401 -10.71 -4.63 20.00
CA THR A 401 -11.93 -4.30 20.78
C THR A 401 -11.61 -3.55 22.08
N GLY A 402 -10.34 -3.58 22.51
CA GLY A 402 -9.86 -2.92 23.71
C GLY A 402 -9.12 -1.61 23.47
N THR A 403 -8.52 -1.08 24.54
CA THR A 403 -7.69 0.14 24.54
C THR A 403 -6.20 -0.13 24.45
N GLU A 404 -5.78 -1.38 24.64
CA GLU A 404 -4.38 -1.77 24.57
C GLU A 404 -3.90 -1.81 23.13
N MET A 405 -2.67 -1.34 22.88
CA MET A 405 -2.07 -1.37 21.55
C MET A 405 -1.71 -2.80 21.15
N TRP A 406 -1.99 -3.14 19.90
CA TRP A 406 -1.65 -4.41 19.28
C TRP A 406 -2.29 -5.63 19.93
N ASN A 407 -3.35 -5.42 20.72
CA ASN A 407 -4.12 -6.47 21.36
C ASN A 407 -5.45 -6.68 20.61
N GLY A 408 -5.49 -7.74 19.79
CA GLY A 408 -6.64 -8.03 18.93
C GLY A 408 -6.41 -9.26 18.05
N ASP A 409 -7.43 -9.57 17.26
CA ASP A 409 -7.36 -10.66 16.30
C ASP A 409 -6.70 -10.21 15.00
N TRP A 410 -5.60 -10.87 14.64
CA TRP A 410 -4.91 -10.68 13.38
C TRP A 410 -5.52 -11.57 12.29
N LYS A 411 -5.66 -10.97 11.12
CA LYS A 411 -6.02 -11.62 9.86
C LYS A 411 -4.97 -11.30 8.82
N VAL A 412 -4.50 -12.31 8.09
CA VAL A 412 -3.55 -12.15 6.99
C VAL A 412 -4.22 -12.53 5.67
N PHE A 413 -3.99 -11.72 4.65
CA PHE A 413 -4.47 -11.91 3.30
C PHE A 413 -3.27 -12.07 2.36
N LEU A 414 -3.14 -13.25 1.75
CA LEU A 414 -2.12 -13.54 0.77
C LEU A 414 -2.78 -13.83 -0.58
N ALA A 415 -2.51 -12.96 -1.55
CA ALA A 415 -2.89 -13.17 -2.94
C ALA A 415 -2.14 -14.39 -3.48
N SER A 416 -2.87 -15.40 -3.90
CA SER A 416 -2.34 -16.57 -4.58
C SER A 416 -3.43 -17.14 -5.48
N GLU A 417 -3.05 -17.72 -6.63
CA GLU A 417 -4.04 -18.49 -7.38
C GLU A 417 -4.41 -19.74 -6.56
N LYS A 418 -5.63 -20.23 -6.68
CA LYS A 418 -6.00 -21.49 -6.02
C LYS A 418 -5.18 -22.64 -6.57
N LEU A 419 -4.94 -23.65 -5.75
CA LEU A 419 -4.40 -24.92 -6.24
C LEU A 419 -5.39 -25.55 -7.24
N SER A 420 -4.91 -25.96 -8.42
CA SER A 420 -5.76 -26.49 -9.50
C SER A 420 -6.41 -27.82 -9.13
N ASP A 421 -5.71 -28.64 -8.33
CA ASP A 421 -6.18 -29.94 -7.87
C ASP A 421 -5.77 -30.21 -6.41
N LYS A 422 -6.60 -30.98 -5.72
CA LYS A 422 -6.30 -31.57 -4.40
C LYS A 422 -5.10 -32.50 -4.53
N GLY A 423 -3.96 -32.13 -3.94
CA GLY A 423 -2.69 -32.86 -4.05
C GLY A 423 -1.66 -32.17 -4.95
N THR A 424 -1.80 -30.86 -5.19
CA THR A 424 -0.76 -30.06 -5.84
C THR A 424 -0.13 -29.10 -4.85
N ALA A 425 1.09 -28.66 -5.16
CA ALA A 425 1.80 -27.64 -4.40
C ALA A 425 2.50 -26.71 -5.37
N LYS A 426 2.60 -25.44 -5.01
CA LYS A 426 3.28 -24.42 -5.83
C LYS A 426 4.11 -23.47 -4.99
N ALA A 427 5.12 -22.88 -5.61
CA ALA A 427 5.94 -21.87 -4.98
C ALA A 427 5.77 -20.52 -5.70
N PHE A 428 5.62 -19.43 -4.96
CA PHE A 428 5.45 -18.09 -5.53
C PHE A 428 6.03 -16.96 -4.64
N PRO A 429 6.50 -15.86 -5.26
CA PRO A 429 6.73 -15.73 -6.70
C PRO A 429 7.86 -16.67 -7.15
N ASN A 430 7.84 -17.06 -8.42
CA ASN A 430 8.85 -17.95 -8.99
C ASN A 430 9.13 -17.48 -10.43
N PRO A 431 10.33 -16.97 -10.73
CA PRO A 431 11.53 -16.90 -9.88
C PRO A 431 11.39 -15.96 -8.67
N PHE A 432 12.24 -16.15 -7.65
CA PHE A 432 12.36 -15.25 -6.50
C PHE A 432 13.81 -14.85 -6.22
N ALA A 433 13.98 -13.72 -5.54
CA ALA A 433 15.27 -13.18 -5.12
C ALA A 433 15.36 -13.15 -3.59
N PRO A 434 16.24 -13.95 -2.95
CA PRO A 434 16.43 -13.98 -1.50
C PRO A 434 16.80 -12.63 -0.88
N SER A 435 17.39 -11.74 -1.67
CA SER A 435 17.72 -10.36 -1.27
C SER A 435 16.52 -9.43 -1.18
N ARG A 436 15.37 -9.82 -1.77
CA ARG A 436 14.16 -8.99 -1.86
C ARG A 436 13.00 -9.56 -1.07
N GLU A 437 12.83 -10.88 -1.09
CA GLU A 437 11.68 -11.52 -0.47
C GLU A 437 11.92 -12.98 -0.11
N LYS A 438 11.00 -13.53 0.69
CA LYS A 438 10.91 -14.96 0.97
C LYS A 438 9.88 -15.58 0.03
N ILE A 439 10.23 -16.72 -0.56
CA ILE A 439 9.31 -17.48 -1.39
C ILE A 439 8.29 -18.21 -0.51
N LYS A 440 7.05 -18.28 -0.99
CA LYS A 440 5.91 -18.92 -0.34
C LYS A 440 5.66 -20.25 -1.04
N ILE A 441 5.64 -21.35 -0.28
CA ILE A 441 5.30 -22.70 -0.74
C ILE A 441 3.89 -23.00 -0.26
N GLN A 442 2.95 -23.02 -1.19
CA GLN A 442 1.54 -23.31 -0.97
C GLN A 442 1.23 -24.77 -1.27
N PHE A 443 0.49 -25.42 -0.38
CA PHE A 443 0.08 -26.82 -0.53
C PHE A 443 -1.23 -27.08 0.22
N SER A 444 -1.87 -28.21 -0.09
CA SER A 444 -3.07 -28.69 0.61
C SER A 444 -2.80 -30.05 1.24
N THR A 445 -3.43 -30.32 2.38
CA THR A 445 -3.49 -31.67 2.98
C THR A 445 -4.70 -32.48 2.50
N ASN A 446 -5.40 -32.00 1.47
CA ASN A 446 -6.63 -32.61 0.95
C ASN A 446 -7.71 -32.77 2.02
N ASN A 447 -7.80 -31.82 2.94
CA ASN A 447 -8.74 -31.80 4.06
C ASN A 447 -8.57 -33.03 4.97
N SER A 448 -7.32 -33.47 5.17
CA SER A 448 -6.97 -34.53 6.11
C SER A 448 -5.97 -34.03 7.13
N ASP A 449 -6.12 -34.48 8.37
CA ASP A 449 -5.12 -34.25 9.41
C ASP A 449 -3.88 -35.08 9.07
N ALA A 450 -2.72 -34.43 8.98
CA ALA A 450 -1.49 -35.09 8.57
C ALA A 450 -0.25 -34.41 9.17
N GLU A 451 0.80 -35.19 9.40
CA GLU A 451 2.13 -34.66 9.65
C GLU A 451 2.77 -34.27 8.31
N VAL A 452 3.33 -33.07 8.25
CA VAL A 452 3.94 -32.52 7.04
C VAL A 452 5.42 -32.27 7.25
N SER A 453 6.24 -32.73 6.31
CA SER A 453 7.66 -32.40 6.22
C SER A 453 7.97 -31.74 4.88
N ILE A 454 8.72 -30.64 4.89
CA ILE A 454 9.11 -29.90 3.69
C ILE A 454 10.62 -29.76 3.64
N ARG A 455 11.21 -30.21 2.53
CA ARG A 455 12.66 -30.16 2.29
C ARG A 455 12.96 -29.54 0.94
N ILE A 456 14.02 -28.75 0.90
CA ILE A 456 14.57 -28.10 -0.29
C ILE A 456 15.85 -28.83 -0.71
N PHE A 457 15.99 -29.05 -2.00
CA PHE A 457 17.12 -29.75 -2.63
C PHE A 457 17.72 -28.92 -3.76
N ASP A 458 19.00 -29.11 -4.01
CA ASP A 458 19.67 -28.55 -5.20
C ASP A 458 19.38 -29.40 -6.46
N PHE A 459 19.96 -29.03 -7.59
CA PHE A 459 19.79 -29.75 -8.85
C PHE A 459 20.30 -31.20 -8.81
N GLY A 460 21.28 -31.50 -7.94
CA GLY A 460 21.81 -32.84 -7.71
C GLY A 460 20.99 -33.66 -6.72
N MET A 461 19.85 -33.16 -6.26
CA MET A 461 19.02 -33.75 -5.18
C MET A 461 19.73 -33.85 -3.82
N ASN A 462 20.75 -33.01 -3.58
CA ASN A 462 21.33 -32.88 -2.25
C ASN A 462 20.45 -32.00 -1.38
N LEU A 463 20.28 -32.37 -0.11
CA LEU A 463 19.48 -31.61 0.84
C LEU A 463 20.13 -30.23 1.10
N VAL A 464 19.36 -29.18 0.87
CA VAL A 464 19.75 -27.78 1.10
C VAL A 464 19.19 -27.26 2.41
N LYS A 465 17.91 -27.52 2.68
CA LYS A 465 17.20 -27.03 3.86
C LYS A 465 16.00 -27.91 4.21
N THR A 466 15.77 -28.18 5.48
CA THR A 466 14.51 -28.68 6.03
C THR A 466 13.74 -27.49 6.58
N LEU A 467 12.61 -27.15 5.95
CA LEU A 467 11.75 -26.04 6.40
C LEU A 467 10.82 -26.48 7.52
N LEU A 468 10.35 -27.72 7.42
CA LEU A 468 9.34 -28.28 8.29
C LEU A 468 9.61 -29.78 8.44
N GLN A 469 9.48 -30.32 9.65
CA GLN A 469 9.68 -31.74 9.91
C GLN A 469 8.58 -32.25 10.83
N ASN A 470 7.80 -33.23 10.35
CA ASN A 470 6.68 -33.88 11.05
C ASN A 470 5.75 -32.91 11.78
N ALA A 471 5.50 -31.74 11.17
CA ALA A 471 4.65 -30.74 11.82
C ALA A 471 3.17 -31.06 11.54
N PRO A 472 2.31 -31.06 12.56
CA PRO A 472 0.91 -31.38 12.38
C PRO A 472 0.21 -30.29 11.56
N ARG A 473 -0.62 -30.72 10.62
CA ARG A 473 -1.57 -29.90 9.86
C ARG A 473 -2.95 -30.51 10.02
N THR A 474 -3.96 -29.67 10.09
CA THR A 474 -5.35 -30.08 10.34
C THR A 474 -6.13 -30.13 9.02
N SER A 475 -7.35 -30.64 9.08
CA SER A 475 -8.31 -30.62 7.98
C SER A 475 -9.13 -29.34 7.93
N ALA A 476 -8.87 -28.39 8.84
CA ALA A 476 -9.64 -27.16 9.01
C ALA A 476 -9.36 -26.10 7.94
N PHE A 477 -8.29 -26.26 7.16
CA PHE A 477 -7.86 -25.30 6.13
C PHE A 477 -7.66 -26.02 4.81
N ASP A 478 -8.14 -25.39 3.74
CA ASP A 478 -7.96 -25.93 2.39
C ASP A 478 -6.49 -25.84 1.94
N GLU A 479 -5.77 -24.80 2.39
CA GLU A 479 -4.42 -24.46 1.92
C GLU A 479 -3.52 -23.98 3.07
N TYR A 480 -2.24 -24.31 2.95
CA TYR A 480 -1.17 -23.95 3.88
C TYR A 480 -0.03 -23.26 3.15
N PHE A 481 0.72 -22.43 3.88
CA PHE A 481 1.88 -21.72 3.36
C PHE A 481 3.10 -21.95 4.27
N GLU A 482 4.21 -22.37 3.68
CA GLU A 482 5.53 -22.33 4.30
C GLU A 482 6.47 -21.40 3.55
N PHE A 483 7.47 -20.87 4.24
CA PHE A 483 8.36 -19.86 3.69
C PHE A 483 9.80 -20.36 3.61
N TRP A 484 10.49 -19.98 2.54
CA TRP A 484 11.94 -20.17 2.44
C TRP A 484 12.63 -18.84 2.12
N ASP A 485 13.70 -18.57 2.85
CA ASP A 485 14.50 -17.34 2.75
C ASP A 485 15.68 -17.48 1.77
N GLY A 486 15.73 -18.56 1.00
CA GLY A 486 16.83 -18.83 0.08
C GLY A 486 18.14 -19.18 0.77
N ARG A 487 18.12 -19.60 2.04
CA ARG A 487 19.33 -20.02 2.78
C ARG A 487 19.35 -21.53 3.00
N ASN A 488 20.56 -22.08 3.04
CA ASN A 488 20.78 -23.49 3.40
C ASN A 488 20.76 -23.69 4.93
N GLU A 489 20.98 -24.92 5.39
CA GLU A 489 21.03 -25.25 6.83
C GLU A 489 22.04 -24.44 7.65
N ASN A 490 23.13 -24.00 7.01
CA ASN A 490 24.17 -23.18 7.66
C ASN A 490 23.85 -21.67 7.63
N GLY A 491 22.65 -21.28 7.20
CA GLY A 491 22.23 -19.88 7.10
C GLY A 491 22.87 -19.12 5.93
N LYS A 492 23.56 -19.80 5.01
CA LYS A 492 24.18 -19.16 3.84
C LYS A 492 23.19 -19.06 2.69
N VAL A 493 23.08 -17.88 2.07
CA VAL A 493 22.29 -17.67 0.85
C VAL A 493 22.78 -18.61 -0.25
N VAL A 494 21.85 -19.29 -0.91
CA VAL A 494 22.17 -20.26 -1.95
C VAL A 494 22.46 -19.57 -3.29
N PRO A 495 23.31 -20.14 -4.16
CA PRO A 495 23.60 -19.58 -5.49
C PRO A 495 22.37 -19.53 -6.41
N ASN A 496 22.45 -18.70 -7.46
CA ASN A 496 21.45 -18.65 -8.53
C ASN A 496 21.32 -20.03 -9.17
N GLY A 497 20.09 -20.47 -9.39
CA GLY A 497 19.84 -21.80 -9.95
C GLY A 497 18.45 -22.34 -9.67
N VAL A 498 18.24 -23.58 -10.11
CA VAL A 498 17.00 -24.32 -9.90
C VAL A 498 17.15 -25.21 -8.67
N TYR A 499 16.19 -25.10 -7.77
CA TYR A 499 16.04 -25.91 -6.56
C TYR A 499 14.70 -26.65 -6.64
N PHE A 500 14.59 -27.72 -5.87
CA PHE A 500 13.40 -28.54 -5.78
C PHE A 500 12.89 -28.53 -4.35
N TYR A 501 11.58 -28.41 -4.14
CA TYR A 501 10.97 -28.73 -2.86
C TYR A 501 10.26 -30.07 -2.94
N ARG A 502 10.30 -30.81 -1.85
CA ARG A 502 9.52 -32.02 -1.61
C ARG A 502 8.67 -31.82 -0.36
N ILE A 503 7.40 -32.19 -0.45
CA ILE A 503 6.43 -32.14 0.65
C ILE A 503 5.95 -33.55 0.91
N ASP A 504 6.30 -34.10 2.07
CA ASP A 504 5.75 -35.37 2.56
C ASP A 504 4.52 -35.05 3.42
N ILE A 505 3.37 -35.66 3.10
CA ILE A 505 2.09 -35.45 3.81
C ILE A 505 1.59 -36.81 4.32
N GLY A 506 1.84 -37.11 5.60
CA GLY A 506 1.57 -38.43 6.17
C GLY A 506 2.20 -39.55 5.36
N ASN A 507 1.38 -40.53 4.95
CA ASN A 507 1.80 -41.67 4.12
C ASN A 507 1.43 -41.52 2.63
N ASN A 508 1.01 -40.33 2.20
CA ASN A 508 0.63 -40.08 0.81
C ASN A 508 1.86 -39.98 -0.10
N GLU A 509 1.64 -40.01 -1.42
CA GLU A 509 2.71 -39.72 -2.38
C GLU A 509 3.25 -38.29 -2.16
N PRO A 510 4.58 -38.11 -2.10
CA PRO A 510 5.17 -36.79 -1.88
C PRO A 510 4.87 -35.83 -3.03
N LEU A 511 4.60 -34.58 -2.70
CA LEU A 511 4.46 -33.50 -3.68
C LEU A 511 5.83 -32.91 -4.00
N PHE A 512 6.03 -32.53 -5.26
CA PHE A 512 7.26 -31.91 -5.72
C PHE A 512 6.98 -30.63 -6.50
N GLY A 513 7.92 -29.70 -6.44
CA GLY A 513 7.95 -28.59 -7.38
C GLY A 513 9.31 -27.94 -7.45
N LYS A 514 9.40 -26.89 -8.27
CA LYS A 514 10.65 -26.22 -8.63
C LYS A 514 10.64 -24.79 -8.12
N ILE A 515 11.81 -24.30 -7.75
CA ILE A 515 12.06 -22.92 -7.36
C ILE A 515 13.27 -22.41 -8.14
N MET A 516 13.11 -21.28 -8.81
CA MET A 516 14.22 -20.58 -9.47
C MET A 516 14.69 -19.43 -8.58
N VAL A 517 15.95 -19.51 -8.13
CA VAL A 517 16.61 -18.47 -7.32
C VAL A 517 17.41 -17.55 -8.23
N LEU A 518 17.17 -16.24 -8.10
CA LEU A 518 17.89 -15.17 -8.79
C LEU A 518 18.38 -14.14 -7.77
N ASN A 519 19.65 -14.19 -7.39
CA ASN A 519 20.31 -13.13 -6.60
C ASN A 519 20.81 -11.99 -7.48
#